data_AF-A0A656HKP3-F1
#
_entry.id   AF-A0A656HKP3-F1
#
_cell.length_a   1.000
_cell.length_b   1.000
_cell.length_c   1.000
_cell.angle_alpha   90.00
_cell.angle_beta   90.00
_cell.angle_gamma   90.00
#
_symmetry.space_group_name_H-M   'P 1'
#
loop_
_entity.id
_entity.type
_entity.pdbx_description
1 polymer ?
#
loop_
_entity_poly.entity_id
_entity_poly.type
_entity_poly.pdbx_seq_one_letter_code
_entity_poly.pdbx_strand_id
1 'polypeptide(L)'
;MKFWDKWMYAGALLFGFAAAGSVAASNETSLTLIHDSPYSFEETLASLRETIRAHNFRVFPDRYLEEGLVDEFSVNERQVSIRFCNFHDLHEAIQIEPRIGVVLPCAITVVEREDGSVQLLTANVQAMMALFDNDKLASAFRGIEAKYTAILDEVTL
;
A
#
# COMPACT_ATOMS: atom_id res chain seq x y z
N MET A 1 -29.53 15.92 -61.51
CA MET A 1 -30.15 15.99 -60.17
C MET A 1 -29.86 14.66 -59.47
N LYS A 2 -28.93 14.71 -58.50
CA LYS A 2 -28.53 13.73 -57.47
C LYS A 2 -28.81 12.22 -57.69
N PHE A 3 -27.78 11.38 -57.61
CA PHE A 3 -27.60 10.49 -56.45
C PHE A 3 -26.22 9.82 -56.50
N TRP A 4 -25.26 10.47 -55.86
CA TRP A 4 -24.04 9.85 -55.37
C TRP A 4 -24.36 9.08 -54.08
N ASP A 5 -23.39 8.26 -53.67
CA ASP A 5 -23.20 7.66 -52.34
C ASP A 5 -23.94 6.32 -52.11
N LYS A 6 -23.27 5.17 -51.88
CA LYS A 6 -21.87 4.95 -51.53
C LYS A 6 -21.58 3.44 -51.53
N TRP A 7 -21.72 2.78 -52.68
CA TRP A 7 -21.30 1.38 -52.85
C TRP A 7 -20.18 1.31 -53.88
N MET A 8 -19.00 1.84 -53.53
CA MET A 8 -17.76 1.56 -54.24
C MET A 8 -16.57 1.87 -53.32
N TYR A 9 -15.84 0.80 -53.01
CA TYR A 9 -14.43 0.74 -52.59
C TYR A 9 -14.01 1.44 -51.30
N ALA A 10 -13.54 0.65 -50.33
CA ALA A 10 -12.10 0.55 -50.02
C ALA A 10 -11.88 -0.06 -48.62
N GLY A 11 -10.87 -0.92 -48.51
CA GLY A 11 -10.20 -1.13 -47.23
C GLY A 11 -10.39 -2.51 -46.61
N ALA A 12 -9.94 -3.56 -47.31
CA ALA A 12 -9.40 -4.72 -46.62
C ALA A 12 -8.16 -4.28 -45.83
N LEU A 13 -8.35 -3.98 -44.54
CA LEU A 13 -7.31 -3.80 -43.54
C LEU A 13 -7.76 -4.57 -42.29
N LEU A 14 -7.60 -5.90 -42.35
CA LEU A 14 -7.49 -6.73 -41.16
C LEU A 14 -6.17 -6.35 -40.50
N PHE A 15 -6.22 -5.31 -39.67
CA PHE A 15 -5.13 -4.92 -38.78
C PHE A 15 -4.84 -6.08 -37.83
N GLY A 16 -3.55 -6.37 -37.69
CA GLY A 16 -3.01 -7.58 -37.11
C GLY A 16 -3.49 -7.85 -35.69
N PHE A 17 -3.54 -9.15 -35.40
CA PHE A 17 -3.22 -9.70 -34.09
C PHE A 17 -1.89 -9.11 -33.60
N ALA A 18 -1.95 -8.00 -32.89
CA ALA A 18 -0.86 -7.59 -32.01
C ALA A 18 -1.06 -8.36 -30.71
N ALA A 19 -0.23 -9.40 -30.55
CA ALA A 19 -0.01 -10.02 -29.27
C ALA A 19 0.27 -8.93 -28.23
N ALA A 20 -0.64 -8.73 -27.28
CA ALA A 20 -0.30 -8.07 -26.04
C ALA A 20 0.69 -9.01 -25.35
N GLY A 21 1.97 -8.73 -25.59
CA GLY A 21 3.08 -9.46 -25.03
C GLY A 21 2.92 -9.55 -23.53
N SER A 22 3.27 -10.71 -23.01
CA SER A 22 3.65 -10.87 -21.61
C SER A 22 4.53 -9.69 -21.23
N VAL A 23 4.05 -8.82 -20.34
CA VAL A 23 4.93 -7.91 -19.62
C VAL A 23 5.87 -8.83 -18.85
N ALA A 24 7.07 -8.96 -19.38
CA ALA A 24 8.18 -9.58 -18.67
C ALA A 24 8.29 -8.83 -17.35
N ALA A 25 8.17 -9.56 -16.25
CA ALA A 25 8.44 -9.05 -14.92
C ALA A 25 9.88 -8.51 -14.91
N SER A 26 10.02 -7.19 -15.07
CA SER A 26 11.18 -6.49 -14.57
C SER A 26 11.24 -6.77 -13.06
N ASN A 27 12.46 -6.83 -12.52
CA ASN A 27 12.72 -6.95 -11.10
C ASN A 27 12.34 -5.63 -10.38
N GLU A 28 11.06 -5.23 -10.49
CA GLU A 28 10.49 -4.01 -9.93
C GLU A 28 9.92 -4.33 -8.56
N THR A 29 10.64 -3.90 -7.53
CA THR A 29 10.14 -3.92 -6.16
C THR A 29 8.88 -3.05 -6.09
N SER A 30 7.71 -3.68 -5.95
CA SER A 30 6.44 -2.96 -5.78
C SER A 30 6.50 -2.01 -4.59
N LEU A 31 6.01 -0.78 -4.76
CA LEU A 31 5.87 0.19 -3.67
C LEU A 31 4.85 -0.27 -2.63
N THR A 32 3.88 -1.09 -3.02
CA THR A 32 2.80 -1.56 -2.15
C THR A 32 2.91 -3.06 -1.93
N LEU A 33 2.85 -3.47 -0.67
CA LEU A 33 2.63 -4.85 -0.26
C LEU A 33 1.15 -5.01 0.12
N ILE A 34 0.56 -6.12 -0.31
CA ILE A 34 -0.84 -6.47 -0.08
C ILE A 34 -0.85 -7.83 0.60
N HIS A 35 -1.51 -7.92 1.74
CA HIS A 35 -1.70 -9.16 2.47
C HIS A 35 -3.19 -9.38 2.71
N ASP A 36 -3.68 -10.59 2.47
CA ASP A 36 -5.06 -10.96 2.80
C ASP A 36 -5.13 -11.34 4.29
N SER A 37 -6.19 -10.92 4.97
CA SER A 37 -6.48 -11.36 6.34
C SER A 37 -7.51 -12.49 6.31
N PRO A 38 -7.33 -13.57 7.09
CA PRO A 38 -8.32 -14.64 7.21
C PRO A 38 -9.47 -14.28 8.16
N TYR A 39 -9.41 -13.13 8.82
CA TYR A 39 -10.34 -12.67 9.86
C TYR A 39 -11.31 -11.60 9.33
N SER A 40 -12.36 -11.30 10.11
CA SER A 40 -13.26 -10.18 9.79
C SER A 40 -12.57 -8.82 9.96
N PHE A 41 -13.12 -7.77 9.36
CA PHE A 41 -12.53 -6.43 9.38
C PHE A 41 -12.22 -5.93 10.79
N GLU A 42 -13.17 -6.06 11.72
CA GLU A 42 -13.00 -5.64 13.11
C GLU A 42 -11.96 -6.47 13.86
N GLU A 43 -11.92 -7.79 13.62
CA GLU A 43 -10.92 -8.68 14.22
C GLU A 43 -9.52 -8.35 13.70
N THR A 44 -9.36 -8.13 12.39
CA THR A 44 -8.10 -7.70 11.77
C THR A 44 -7.63 -6.37 12.36
N LEU A 45 -8.53 -5.39 12.47
CA LEU A 45 -8.22 -4.09 13.06
C LEU A 45 -7.80 -4.22 14.53
N ALA A 46 -8.50 -5.02 15.33
CA ALA A 46 -8.17 -5.24 16.74
C ALA A 46 -6.81 -5.95 16.89
N SER A 47 -6.62 -7.05 16.17
CA SER A 47 -5.38 -7.83 16.13
C SER A 47 -4.20 -6.95 15.73
N LEU A 48 -4.34 -6.17 14.65
CA LEU A 48 -3.29 -5.28 14.17
C LEU A 48 -2.86 -4.26 15.23
N ARG A 49 -3.79 -3.62 15.93
CA ARG A 49 -3.45 -2.65 16.98
C ARG A 49 -2.70 -3.30 18.14
N GLU A 50 -3.12 -4.47 18.58
CA GLU A 50 -2.48 -5.17 19.69
C GLU A 50 -1.08 -5.67 19.29
N THR A 51 -0.93 -6.25 18.10
CA THR A 51 0.36 -6.68 17.56
C THR A 51 1.33 -5.50 17.43
N ILE A 52 0.89 -4.36 16.87
CA ILE A 52 1.72 -3.15 16.78
C ILE A 52 2.21 -2.72 18.18
N ARG A 53 1.34 -2.73 19.21
CA ARG A 53 1.71 -2.40 20.59
C ARG A 53 2.69 -3.42 21.17
N ALA A 54 2.48 -4.72 20.93
CA ALA A 54 3.36 -5.79 21.39
C ALA A 54 4.79 -5.65 20.86
N HIS A 55 4.95 -5.12 19.64
CA HIS A 55 6.23 -4.78 19.03
C HIS A 55 6.81 -3.43 19.48
N ASN A 56 6.27 -2.84 20.56
CA ASN A 56 6.69 -1.56 21.15
C ASN A 56 6.54 -0.34 20.23
N PHE A 57 5.59 -0.38 19.30
CA PHE A 57 5.18 0.81 18.54
C PHE A 57 4.03 1.52 19.26
N ARG A 58 4.02 2.85 19.18
CA ARG A 58 2.86 3.65 19.58
C ARG A 58 1.90 3.76 18.41
N VAL A 59 0.67 3.32 18.63
CA VAL A 59 -0.46 3.52 17.72
C VAL A 59 -1.00 4.95 17.89
N PHE A 60 -1.19 5.65 16.78
CA PHE A 60 -1.89 6.93 16.73
C PHE A 60 -3.40 6.71 16.52
N PRO A 61 -4.25 7.72 16.77
CA PRO A 61 -5.66 7.61 16.44
C PRO A 61 -5.86 7.20 14.98
N ASP A 62 -6.77 6.24 14.79
CA ASP A 62 -7.15 5.76 13.47
C ASP A 62 -7.74 6.89 12.65
N ARG A 63 -7.65 6.75 11.34
CA ARG A 63 -8.20 7.69 10.37
C ARG A 63 -8.87 6.89 9.27
N TYR A 64 -10.11 7.19 8.96
CA TYR A 64 -10.71 6.68 7.73
C TYR A 64 -10.06 7.37 6.53
N LEU A 65 -9.90 6.66 5.41
CA LEU A 65 -9.23 7.24 4.24
C LEU A 65 -9.96 8.47 3.68
N GLU A 66 -11.28 8.49 3.81
CA GLU A 66 -12.15 9.57 3.32
C GLU A 66 -12.48 10.60 4.41
N GLU A 67 -11.89 10.46 5.61
CA GLU A 67 -12.20 11.33 6.75
C GLU A 67 -11.83 12.79 6.46
N GLY A 68 -12.86 13.65 6.46
CA GLY A 68 -12.72 15.08 6.13
C GLY A 68 -12.69 15.38 4.63
N LEU A 69 -12.78 14.36 3.76
CA LEU A 69 -12.99 14.52 2.31
C LEU A 69 -14.47 14.52 1.94
N VAL A 70 -15.28 13.80 2.73
CA VAL A 70 -16.75 13.72 2.59
C VAL A 70 -17.44 14.12 3.89
N ASP A 71 -18.78 14.22 3.85
CA ASP A 71 -19.61 14.41 5.04
C ASP A 71 -19.44 13.25 6.03
N GLU A 72 -19.54 13.53 7.32
CA GLU A 72 -19.26 12.57 8.40
C GLU A 72 -20.13 11.31 8.33
N PHE A 73 -21.34 11.39 7.79
CA PHE A 73 -22.25 10.24 7.64
C PHE A 73 -22.05 9.46 6.33
N SER A 74 -21.16 9.94 5.46
CA SER A 74 -20.86 9.34 4.15
C SER A 74 -19.46 8.71 4.08
N VAL A 75 -18.67 8.82 5.16
CA VAL A 75 -17.31 8.26 5.22
C VAL A 75 -17.37 6.75 5.08
N ASN A 76 -16.53 6.21 4.18
CA ASN A 76 -16.39 4.77 4.08
C ASN A 76 -15.61 4.19 5.28
N GLU A 77 -16.34 3.62 6.24
CA GLU A 77 -15.77 3.02 7.44
C GLU A 77 -15.02 1.69 7.17
N ARG A 78 -15.13 1.13 5.96
CA ARG A 78 -14.44 -0.10 5.54
C ARG A 78 -13.00 0.11 5.11
N GLN A 79 -12.47 1.32 5.27
CA GLN A 79 -11.10 1.69 4.88
C GLN A 79 -10.44 2.52 5.97
N VAL A 80 -9.60 1.88 6.77
CA VAL A 80 -8.97 2.49 7.96
C VAL A 80 -7.46 2.48 7.80
N SER A 81 -6.82 3.65 7.96
CA SER A 81 -5.37 3.77 8.05
C SER A 81 -4.92 3.77 9.51
N ILE A 82 -4.28 2.69 9.93
CA ILE A 82 -3.64 2.59 11.24
C ILE A 82 -2.22 3.14 11.12
N ARG A 83 -2.00 4.27 11.76
CA ARG A 83 -0.70 4.95 11.79
C ARG A 83 0.00 4.67 13.10
N PHE A 84 1.30 4.42 13.05
CA PHE A 84 2.08 4.07 14.23
C PHE A 84 3.55 4.42 14.09
N CYS A 85 4.28 4.47 15.20
CA CYS A 85 5.70 4.79 15.20
C CYS A 85 6.42 4.18 16.39
N ASN A 86 7.66 3.74 16.18
CA ASN A 86 8.60 3.47 17.26
C ASN A 86 9.49 4.71 17.41
N PHE A 87 9.42 5.40 18.55
CA PHE A 87 10.13 6.67 18.73
C PHE A 87 11.64 6.53 18.87
N HIS A 88 12.11 5.38 19.36
CA HIS A 88 13.54 5.11 19.45
C HIS A 88 14.13 4.93 18.06
N ASP A 89 13.54 4.02 17.28
CA ASP A 89 13.92 3.76 15.89
C ASP A 89 13.80 5.04 15.03
N LEU A 90 12.75 5.82 15.22
CA LEU A 90 12.55 7.11 14.55
C LEU A 90 13.65 8.12 14.87
N HIS A 91 14.02 8.25 16.14
CA HIS A 91 15.04 9.20 16.55
C HIS A 91 16.38 8.87 15.87
N GLU A 92 16.77 7.59 15.85
CA GLU A 92 17.98 7.12 15.16
C GLU A 92 17.90 7.35 13.66
N ALA A 93 16.78 7.03 13.02
CA ALA A 93 16.56 7.25 11.60
C ALA A 93 16.74 8.71 11.18
N ILE A 94 16.18 9.66 11.94
CA ILE A 94 16.31 11.10 11.66
C ILE A 94 17.77 11.57 11.78
N GLN A 95 18.56 11.01 12.69
CA GLN A 95 19.99 11.36 12.80
C GLN A 95 20.80 10.88 11.58
N ILE A 96 20.39 9.80 10.94
CA ILE A 96 21.07 9.21 9.77
C ILE A 96 20.60 9.87 8.47
N GLU A 97 19.29 10.02 8.31
CA GLU A 97 18.65 10.63 7.15
C GLU A 97 17.58 11.63 7.61
N PRO A 98 17.92 12.93 7.71
CA PRO A 98 16.95 13.95 8.10
C PRO A 98 15.74 14.05 7.16
N ARG A 99 15.87 13.61 5.90
CA ARG A 99 14.77 13.59 4.92
C ARG A 99 13.75 12.48 5.17
N ILE A 100 14.00 11.54 6.09
CA ILE A 100 13.11 10.40 6.37
C ILE A 100 11.70 10.83 6.78
N GLY A 101 11.54 12.08 7.26
CA GLY A 101 10.24 12.72 7.55
C GLY A 101 9.18 12.58 6.45
N VAL A 102 9.57 12.41 5.19
CA VAL A 102 8.64 12.28 4.05
C VAL A 102 7.91 10.93 3.99
N VAL A 103 8.39 9.90 4.69
CA VAL A 103 7.77 8.56 4.74
C VAL A 103 7.22 8.20 6.12
N LEU A 104 7.10 9.18 7.01
CA LEU A 104 6.66 9.00 8.39
C LEU A 104 5.28 9.60 8.65
N PRO A 105 4.49 9.06 9.60
CA PRO A 105 4.73 7.84 10.38
C PRO A 105 4.52 6.58 9.54
N CYS A 106 4.88 5.42 10.08
CA CYS A 106 4.48 4.14 9.49
C CYS A 106 2.96 4.04 9.39
N ALA A 107 2.45 3.35 8.37
CA ALA A 107 1.03 3.17 8.16
C ALA A 107 0.71 1.83 7.50
N ILE A 108 -0.29 1.14 8.06
CA ILE A 108 -0.95 -0.01 7.45
C ILE A 108 -2.41 0.37 7.25
N THR A 109 -2.88 0.24 6.02
CA THR A 109 -4.28 0.49 5.69
C THR A 109 -5.02 -0.83 5.61
N VAL A 110 -6.09 -0.98 6.38
CA VAL A 110 -6.97 -2.15 6.31
C VAL A 110 -8.18 -1.78 5.47
N VAL A 111 -8.50 -2.63 4.49
CA VAL A 111 -9.62 -2.46 3.56
C VAL A 111 -10.47 -3.70 3.56
N GLU A 112 -11.77 -3.56 3.83
CA GLU A 112 -12.77 -4.57 3.54
C GLU A 112 -13.39 -4.30 2.15
N ARG A 113 -13.36 -5.32 1.29
CA ARG A 113 -13.89 -5.28 -0.07
C ARG A 113 -15.37 -5.63 -0.11
N GLU A 114 -16.01 -5.42 -1.26
CA GLU A 114 -17.44 -5.70 -1.44
C GLU A 114 -17.80 -7.18 -1.28
N ASP A 115 -16.86 -8.09 -1.54
CA ASP A 115 -17.01 -9.53 -1.34
C ASP A 115 -16.79 -9.98 0.12
N GLY A 116 -16.52 -9.03 1.02
CA GLY A 116 -16.22 -9.28 2.44
C GLY A 116 -14.78 -9.70 2.71
N SER A 117 -13.92 -9.78 1.68
CA SER A 117 -12.50 -10.06 1.90
C SER A 117 -11.78 -8.85 2.52
N VAL A 118 -10.87 -9.12 3.45
CA VAL A 118 -10.13 -8.09 4.18
C VAL A 118 -8.67 -8.11 3.76
N GLN A 119 -8.11 -6.93 3.49
CA GLN A 119 -6.72 -6.77 3.08
C GLN A 119 -5.99 -5.74 3.92
N LEU A 120 -4.70 -6.01 4.16
CA LEU A 120 -3.74 -5.05 4.68
C LEU A 120 -2.89 -4.54 3.52
N LEU A 121 -2.87 -3.23 3.35
CA LEU A 121 -2.08 -2.50 2.35
C LEU A 121 -1.02 -1.68 3.07
N THR A 122 0.23 -1.86 2.68
CA THR A 122 1.34 -1.12 3.29
C THR A 122 2.38 -0.73 2.27
N ALA A 123 3.13 0.33 2.55
CA ALA A 123 4.32 0.65 1.79
C ALA A 123 5.39 -0.42 2.01
N ASN A 124 6.10 -0.75 0.94
CA ASN A 124 7.27 -1.61 0.96
C ASN A 124 8.47 -0.83 1.52
N VAL A 125 8.90 -1.17 2.74
CA VAL A 125 9.99 -0.48 3.43
C VAL A 125 11.28 -0.53 2.62
N GLN A 126 11.62 -1.66 1.99
CA GLN A 126 12.82 -1.78 1.16
C GLN A 126 12.74 -0.84 -0.07
N ALA A 127 11.59 -0.83 -0.75
CA ALA A 127 11.38 0.05 -1.90
C ALA A 127 11.53 1.52 -1.50
N MET A 128 10.94 1.92 -0.37
CA MET A 128 11.05 3.29 0.13
C MET A 128 12.49 3.66 0.51
N MET A 129 13.21 2.76 1.18
CA MET A 129 14.59 3.04 1.63
C MET A 129 15.54 3.18 0.43
N ALA A 130 15.31 2.45 -0.66
CA ALA A 130 16.09 2.59 -1.89
C ALA A 130 15.99 3.99 -2.51
N LEU A 131 14.89 4.73 -2.29
CA LEU A 131 14.69 6.07 -2.84
C LEU A 131 15.55 7.16 -2.17
N PHE A 132 16.08 6.90 -0.97
CA PHE A 132 16.92 7.86 -0.25
C PHE A 132 18.39 7.85 -0.70
N ASP A 133 18.80 6.81 -1.45
CA ASP A 133 20.18 6.60 -1.93
C ASP A 133 21.22 6.74 -0.79
N ASN A 134 20.97 6.02 0.31
CA ASN A 134 21.74 6.14 1.55
C ASN A 134 21.97 4.76 2.20
N ASP A 135 23.16 4.18 1.97
CA ASP A 135 23.52 2.85 2.47
C ASP A 135 23.47 2.75 4.01
N LYS A 136 23.80 3.84 4.71
CA LYS A 136 23.74 3.87 6.18
C LYS A 136 22.30 3.70 6.65
N LEU A 137 21.37 4.37 5.97
CA LEU A 137 19.94 4.26 6.24
C LEU A 137 19.44 2.84 5.99
N ALA A 138 19.77 2.26 4.83
CA ALA A 138 19.39 0.89 4.50
C ALA A 138 19.87 -0.11 5.56
N SER A 139 21.10 0.06 6.06
CA SER A 139 21.65 -0.82 7.10
C SER A 139 20.94 -0.70 8.45
N ALA A 140 20.55 0.53 8.85
CA ALA A 140 19.87 0.83 10.10
C ALA A 140 18.41 0.35 10.10
N PHE A 141 17.75 0.37 8.94
CA PHE A 141 16.33 0.03 8.81
C PHE A 141 16.04 -1.48 8.80
N ARG A 142 17.04 -2.36 8.69
CA ARG A 142 16.82 -3.82 8.73
C ARG A 142 16.08 -4.28 10.00
N GLY A 143 16.35 -3.65 11.14
CA GLY A 143 15.64 -3.96 12.39
C GLY A 143 14.19 -3.52 12.38
N ILE A 144 13.90 -2.35 11.80
CA ILE A 144 12.53 -1.83 11.65
C ILE A 144 11.76 -2.70 10.67
N GLU A 145 12.35 -3.03 9.53
CA GLU A 145 11.78 -3.91 8.53
C GLU A 145 11.41 -5.26 9.11
N ALA A 146 12.30 -5.89 9.89
CA ALA A 146 12.01 -7.17 10.54
C ALA A 146 10.80 -7.10 11.49
N LYS A 147 10.69 -6.03 12.31
CA LYS A 147 9.52 -5.82 13.16
C LYS A 147 8.25 -5.60 12.33
N TYR A 148 8.37 -4.85 11.24
CA TYR A 148 7.25 -4.53 10.35
C TYR A 148 6.69 -5.78 9.67
N THR A 149 7.58 -6.61 9.12
CA THR A 149 7.22 -7.90 8.54
C THR A 149 6.62 -8.84 9.57
N ALA A 150 7.20 -8.91 10.78
CA ALA A 150 6.64 -9.72 11.87
C ALA A 150 5.21 -9.29 12.25
N ILE A 151 4.93 -7.98 12.31
CA ILE A 151 3.57 -7.47 12.55
C ILE A 151 2.61 -7.93 11.46
N LEU A 152 3.00 -7.85 10.18
CA LEU A 152 2.14 -8.27 9.07
C LEU A 152 1.89 -9.78 9.11
N ASP A 153 2.93 -10.58 9.33
CA ASP A 153 2.83 -12.04 9.42
C ASP A 153 1.92 -12.45 10.59
N GLU A 154 2.13 -11.92 11.79
CA GLU A 154 1.32 -12.24 12.98
C GLU A 154 -0.17 -11.89 12.83
N VAL A 155 -0.51 -10.89 12.02
CA VAL A 155 -1.90 -10.45 11.80
C VAL A 155 -2.58 -11.20 10.64
N THR A 156 -1.79 -11.79 9.74
CA THR A 156 -2.29 -12.42 8.50
C THR A 156 -2.22 -13.96 8.52
N LEU A 157 -1.59 -14.54 9.54
CA LEU A 157 -1.51 -15.98 9.77
C LEU A 157 -2.69 -16.54 10.59
#